data_AF-A0AAD8BVW1-F1
#
_entry.id   AF-A0AAD8BVW1-F1
#
_cell.length_a   1.000
_cell.length_b   1.000
_cell.length_c   1.000
_cell.angle_alpha   90.00
_cell.angle_beta   90.00
_cell.angle_gamma   90.00
#
_symmetry.space_group_name_H-M   'P 1'
#
loop_
_entity.id
_entity.type
_entity.pdbx_description
1 polymer ?
#
loop_
_entity_poly.entity_id
_entity_poly.type
_entity_poly.pdbx_seq_one_letter_code
_entity_poly.pdbx_strand_id
1 'polypeptide(L)'
;MQTVDKCITRLDKPERMTSLLLQLGKRHVDYQANIKLIPIIGKQFIGAIEPKMGNAWSHDIKASWAGLFSIINYNMRLGLMEEKNKRIQASKDIESSRKKSEEKRRRDRK
;
A
#
# COMPACT_ATOMS: atom_id res chain seq x y z
N MET A 1 16.58 -0.29 6.57
CA MET A 1 15.24 -0.45 5.94
C MET A 1 15.16 -1.78 5.21
N GLN A 2 14.47 -2.79 5.76
CA GLN A 2 14.47 -4.14 5.19
C GLN A 2 13.66 -4.26 3.88
N THR A 3 12.66 -3.41 3.65
CA THR A 3 11.79 -3.49 2.45
C THR A 3 12.49 -3.03 1.18
N VAL A 4 13.20 -1.89 1.21
CA VAL A 4 13.91 -1.37 0.04
C VAL A 4 14.99 -2.34 -0.41
N ASP A 5 15.73 -2.90 0.54
CA ASP A 5 16.72 -3.96 0.31
C ASP A 5 16.10 -5.22 -0.33
N LYS A 6 14.94 -5.67 0.18
CA LYS A 6 14.17 -6.76 -0.44
C LYS A 6 13.70 -6.44 -1.86
N CYS A 7 13.44 -5.19 -2.20
CA CYS A 7 13.09 -4.80 -3.58
C CYS A 7 14.33 -4.84 -4.48
N ILE A 8 15.47 -4.32 -4.02
CA ILE A 8 16.73 -4.33 -4.77
C ILE A 8 17.20 -5.76 -5.07
N THR A 9 17.13 -6.65 -4.07
CA THR A 9 17.49 -8.07 -4.23
C THR A 9 16.53 -8.87 -5.14
N ARG A 10 15.43 -8.26 -5.60
CA ARG A 10 14.39 -8.89 -6.42
C ARG A 10 14.07 -8.12 -7.69
N LEU A 11 14.98 -7.26 -8.16
CA LEU A 11 14.81 -6.52 -9.41
C LEU A 11 14.59 -7.46 -10.61
N ASP A 12 15.12 -8.69 -10.55
CA ASP A 12 14.97 -9.75 -11.55
C ASP A 12 13.67 -10.58 -11.39
N LYS A 13 12.87 -10.32 -10.34
CA LYS A 13 11.69 -11.10 -9.95
C LYS A 13 10.49 -10.19 -9.69
N PRO A 14 9.97 -9.50 -10.73
CA PRO A 14 8.97 -8.44 -10.58
C PRO A 14 7.65 -8.92 -9.93
N GLU A 15 7.22 -10.15 -10.15
CA GLU A 15 6.00 -10.73 -9.56
C GLU A 15 6.16 -10.90 -8.05
N ARG A 16 7.33 -11.36 -7.60
CA ARG A 16 7.62 -11.54 -6.17
C ARG A 16 7.74 -10.20 -5.45
N MET A 17 8.32 -9.19 -6.11
CA MET A 17 8.39 -7.83 -5.58
C MET A 17 6.97 -7.23 -5.47
N THR A 18 6.16 -7.38 -6.51
CA THR A 18 4.76 -6.91 -6.56
C THR A 18 3.94 -7.54 -5.44
N SER A 19 3.97 -8.87 -5.30
CA SER A 19 3.25 -9.58 -4.25
C SER A 19 3.66 -9.14 -2.85
N LEU A 20 4.97 -8.97 -2.60
CA LEU A 20 5.49 -8.44 -1.33
C LEU A 20 4.92 -7.06 -1.03
N LEU A 21 4.98 -6.13 -1.99
CA LEU A 21 4.55 -4.74 -1.81
C LEU A 21 3.03 -4.63 -1.64
N LEU A 22 2.26 -5.42 -2.37
CA LEU A 22 0.81 -5.50 -2.19
C LEU A 22 0.45 -5.96 -0.78
N GLN A 23 1.05 -7.06 -0.31
CA GLN A 23 0.81 -7.56 1.05
C GLN A 23 1.24 -6.55 2.11
N LEU A 24 2.36 -5.85 1.90
CA LEU A 24 2.80 -4.78 2.78
C LEU A 24 1.79 -3.63 2.81
N GLY A 25 1.27 -3.21 1.64
CA GLY A 25 0.22 -2.20 1.52
C GLY A 25 -1.06 -2.57 2.27
N LYS A 26 -1.50 -3.84 2.18
CA LYS A 26 -2.68 -4.34 2.91
C LYS A 26 -2.51 -4.20 4.43
N ARG A 27 -1.36 -4.60 4.96
CA ARG A 27 -1.04 -4.47 6.40
C ARG A 27 -1.01 -3.01 6.88
N HIS A 28 -0.77 -2.05 5.98
CA HIS A 28 -0.79 -0.64 6.36
C HIS A 28 -2.18 -0.09 6.68
N VAL A 29 -3.26 -0.85 6.38
CA VAL A 29 -4.60 -0.53 6.87
C VAL A 29 -4.65 -0.61 8.40
N ASP A 30 -3.95 -1.59 8.98
CA ASP A 30 -3.92 -1.80 10.44
C ASP A 30 -3.20 -0.67 11.18
N TYR A 31 -2.25 -0.01 10.50
CA TYR A 31 -1.56 1.18 11.01
C TYR A 31 -2.31 2.48 10.74
N GLN A 32 -3.53 2.40 10.19
CA GLN A 32 -4.33 3.57 9.78
C GLN A 32 -3.55 4.53 8.86
N ALA A 33 -2.70 3.98 8.01
CA ALA A 33 -1.81 4.78 7.18
C ALA A 33 -2.58 5.72 6.26
N ASN A 34 -2.18 6.99 6.23
CA ASN A 34 -2.73 7.96 5.28
C ASN A 34 -2.14 7.70 3.89
N ILE A 35 -2.98 7.22 2.97
CA ILE A 35 -2.60 6.93 1.58
C ILE A 35 -1.91 8.11 0.87
N LYS A 36 -2.25 9.35 1.23
CA LYS A 36 -1.67 10.56 0.64
C LYS A 36 -0.20 10.75 1.02
N LEU A 37 0.26 10.14 2.11
CA LEU A 37 1.63 10.24 2.57
C LEU A 37 2.56 9.23 1.90
N ILE A 38 2.04 8.14 1.32
CA ILE A 38 2.86 7.09 0.69
C ILE A 38 3.79 7.68 -0.39
N PRO A 39 3.33 8.51 -1.35
CA PRO A 39 4.21 9.06 -2.39
C PRO A 39 5.31 9.98 -1.86
N ILE A 40 5.14 10.57 -0.67
CA ILE A 40 6.11 11.50 -0.08
C ILE A 40 7.35 10.74 0.39
N ILE A 41 7.18 9.49 0.86
CA ILE A 41 8.26 8.67 1.39
C ILE A 41 9.39 8.47 0.36
N GLY A 42 9.05 8.23 -0.91
CA GLY A 42 10.07 8.07 -1.96
C GLY A 42 10.91 9.33 -2.17
N LYS A 43 10.29 10.51 -2.15
CA LYS A 43 11.01 11.79 -2.28
C LYS A 43 11.94 12.04 -1.10
N GLN A 44 11.45 11.79 0.12
CA GLN A 44 12.25 11.94 1.34
C GLN A 44 13.43 10.97 1.38
N PHE A 45 13.22 9.72 0.95
CA PHE A 45 14.28 8.74 0.88
C PHE A 45 15.36 9.16 -0.12
N ILE A 46 14.98 9.54 -1.34
CA ILE A 46 15.93 10.00 -2.38
C ILE A 46 16.72 11.21 -1.89
N GLY A 47 16.03 12.20 -1.30
CA GLY A 47 16.69 13.40 -0.75
C GLY A 47 17.65 13.09 0.41
N ALA A 48 17.43 12.01 1.17
CA ALA A 48 18.33 11.59 2.23
C ALA A 48 19.58 10.86 1.73
N ILE A 49 19.49 10.13 0.60
CA ILE A 49 20.63 9.38 0.04
C ILE A 49 21.48 10.20 -0.93
N GLU A 50 20.88 11.15 -1.65
CA GLU A 50 21.55 12.05 -2.62
C GLU A 50 22.83 12.68 -2.04
N PRO A 51 22.81 13.37 -0.87
CA PRO A 51 24.02 13.97 -0.30
C PRO A 51 25.04 12.94 0.20
N LYS A 52 24.63 11.69 0.45
CA LYS A 52 25.54 10.63 0.92
C LYS A 52 26.35 9.99 -0.21
N MET A 53 25.88 10.12 -1.45
CA MET A 53 26.55 9.55 -2.62
C MET A 53 27.58 10.50 -3.26
N GLY A 54 27.53 11.80 -2.97
CA GLY A 54 28.49 12.78 -3.47
C GLY A 54 28.67 12.68 -5.00
N ASN A 55 29.91 12.53 -5.46
CA ASN A 55 30.25 12.48 -6.88
C ASN A 55 29.69 11.25 -7.62
N ALA A 56 29.29 10.20 -6.90
CA ALA A 56 28.67 9.04 -7.52
C ALA A 56 27.21 9.29 -7.91
N TRP A 57 26.58 10.38 -7.45
CA TRP A 57 25.18 10.68 -7.73
C TRP A 57 24.98 11.25 -9.14
N SER A 58 24.67 10.38 -10.10
CA SER A 58 24.33 10.77 -11.47
C SER A 58 22.83 10.96 -11.69
N HIS A 59 22.47 11.57 -12.82
CA HIS A 59 21.08 11.69 -13.25
C HIS A 59 20.42 10.31 -13.42
N ASP A 60 21.14 9.34 -13.96
CA ASP A 60 20.63 7.98 -14.18
C ASP A 60 20.36 7.25 -12.86
N ILE A 61 21.20 7.45 -11.85
CA ILE A 61 20.97 6.89 -10.52
C ILE A 61 19.72 7.50 -9.88
N LYS A 62 19.57 8.82 -9.97
CA LYS A 62 18.36 9.52 -9.49
C LYS A 62 17.10 9.01 -10.19
N ALA A 63 17.14 8.85 -11.50
CA ALA A 63 16.04 8.32 -12.29
C ALA A 63 15.70 6.87 -11.91
N SER A 64 16.72 6.04 -11.70
CA SER A 64 16.56 4.64 -11.29
C SER A 64 15.89 4.51 -9.92
N TRP A 65 16.33 5.31 -8.93
CA TRP A 65 15.68 5.38 -7.63
C TRP A 65 14.23 5.88 -7.72
N ALA A 66 13.98 6.92 -8.52
CA ALA A 66 12.63 7.43 -8.75
C ALA A 66 11.72 6.35 -9.37
N GLY A 67 12.23 5.58 -10.33
CA GLY A 67 11.52 4.44 -10.93
C GLY A 67 11.18 3.37 -9.91
N LEU A 68 12.15 2.95 -9.09
CA LEU A 68 11.93 1.97 -8.02
C LEU A 68 10.85 2.45 -7.03
N PHE A 69 10.94 3.70 -6.58
CA PHE A 69 9.94 4.26 -5.66
C PHE A 69 8.57 4.44 -6.31
N SER A 70 8.49 4.66 -7.63
CA SER A 70 7.21 4.64 -8.35
C SER A 70 6.51 3.29 -8.22
N ILE A 71 7.25 2.19 -8.43
CA ILE A 71 6.74 0.81 -8.29
C ILE A 71 6.31 0.53 -6.85
N ILE A 72 7.14 0.91 -5.88
CA ILE A 72 6.83 0.76 -4.44
C ILE A 72 5.54 1.52 -4.11
N ASN A 73 5.46 2.79 -4.49
CA ASN A 73 4.33 3.67 -4.19
C ASN A 73 3.03 3.14 -4.80
N TYR A 74 3.07 2.71 -6.06
CA TYR A 74 1.91 2.16 -6.75
C TYR A 74 1.34 0.94 -6.01
N ASN A 75 2.18 -0.07 -5.76
CA ASN A 75 1.75 -1.32 -5.16
C ASN A 75 1.31 -1.16 -3.70
N MET A 76 2.02 -0.33 -2.92
CA MET A 76 1.63 -0.01 -1.54
C MET A 76 0.25 0.63 -1.47
N ARG A 77 -0.02 1.60 -2.35
CA ARG A 77 -1.33 2.27 -2.42
C ARG A 77 -2.41 1.31 -2.88
N LEU A 78 -2.14 0.50 -3.90
CA LEU A 78 -3.09 -0.49 -4.41
C LEU A 78 -3.51 -1.47 -3.31
N GLY A 79 -2.54 -2.10 -2.64
CA GLY A 79 -2.82 -3.02 -1.54
C GLY A 79 -3.59 -2.37 -0.38
N LEU A 80 -3.23 -1.14 0.00
CA LEU A 80 -3.94 -0.38 1.03
C LEU A 80 -5.39 -0.10 0.64
N MET A 81 -5.63 0.34 -0.60
CA MET A 81 -6.98 0.63 -1.11
C MET A 81 -7.84 -0.61 -1.20
N GLU A 82 -7.30 -1.71 -1.74
CA GLU A 82 -8.00 -2.99 -1.84
C GLU A 82 -8.51 -3.46 -0.48
N GLU A 83 -7.62 -3.49 0.52
CA GLU A 83 -7.96 -3.97 1.85
C GLU A 83 -8.94 -3.03 2.55
N LYS A 84 -8.77 -1.71 2.41
CA LYS A 84 -9.71 -0.72 2.95
C LYS A 84 -11.11 -0.89 2.34
N ASN A 85 -11.20 -1.03 1.02
CA ASN A 85 -12.47 -1.21 0.32
C ASN A 85 -13.13 -2.54 0.73
N LYS A 86 -12.36 -3.61 0.85
CA LYS A 86 -12.83 -4.91 1.31
C LYS A 86 -13.45 -4.84 2.71
N ARG A 87 -12.79 -4.17 3.67
CA ARG A 87 -13.31 -3.97 5.04
C ARG A 87 -14.58 -3.13 5.07
N ILE A 88 -14.63 -2.06 4.26
CA ILE A 88 -15.83 -1.22 4.12
C ILE A 88 -17.00 -2.04 3.57
N GLN A 89 -16.77 -2.84 2.54
CA GLN A 89 -17.81 -3.67 1.95
C GLN A 89 -18.33 -4.72 2.95
N ALA A 90 -17.44 -5.44 3.63
CA ALA A 90 -17.81 -6.41 4.66
C ALA A 90 -18.67 -5.77 5.77
N SER A 91 -18.33 -4.56 6.21
CA SER A 91 -19.14 -3.83 7.20
C SER A 91 -20.54 -3.47 6.68
N LYS A 92 -20.68 -3.10 5.41
CA LYS A 92 -21.99 -2.79 4.79
C LYS A 92 -22.85 -4.04 4.67
N ASP A 93 -22.25 -5.18 4.32
CA ASP A 93 -22.98 -6.45 4.14
C ASP A 93 -23.51 -6.98 5.48
N ILE A 94 -22.72 -6.84 6.55
CA ILE A 94 -23.14 -7.17 7.93
C ILE A 94 -24.34 -6.30 8.33
N GLU A 95 -24.27 -5.00 8.11
CA GLU A 95 -25.34 -4.04 8.45
C GLU A 95 -26.63 -4.32 7.65
N SER A 96 -26.53 -4.61 6.36
CA SER A 96 -27.67 -5.00 5.51
C SER A 96 -28.35 -6.27 6.02
N SER A 97 -27.55 -7.27 6.38
CA SER A 97 -28.04 -8.56 6.90
C SER A 97 -28.75 -8.38 8.24
N ARG A 98 -28.20 -7.55 9.14
CA ARG A 98 -28.81 -7.20 10.42
C ARG A 98 -30.18 -6.54 10.23
N LYS A 99 -30.28 -5.51 9.39
CA LYS A 99 -31.54 -4.82 9.09
C LYS A 99 -32.63 -5.75 8.55
N LYS A 100 -32.27 -6.63 7.60
CA LYS A 100 -33.20 -7.64 7.05
C LYS A 100 -33.72 -8.59 8.14
N SER A 101 -32.85 -9.01 9.07
CA SER A 101 -33.23 -9.89 10.18
C SER A 101 -34.18 -9.20 11.17
N GLU A 102 -33.94 -7.93 11.47
CA GLU A 102 -34.78 -7.11 12.37
C GLU A 102 -36.15 -6.85 11.74
N GLU A 103 -36.20 -6.55 10.44
CA GLU A 103 -37.44 -6.35 9.69
C GLU A 103 -38.27 -7.64 9.59
N LYS A 104 -37.63 -8.79 9.38
CA LYS A 104 -38.32 -10.10 9.43
C LYS A 104 -38.93 -10.35 10.81
N ARG A 105 -38.15 -10.17 11.89
CA ARG A 105 -38.65 -10.32 13.28
C ARG A 105 -39.79 -9.37 13.61
N ARG A 106 -39.82 -8.16 13.05
CA ARG A 106 -40.92 -7.20 13.23
C ARG A 106 -42.19 -7.63 12.49
N ARG A 107 -42.06 -8.22 11.29
CA ARG A 107 -43.19 -8.77 10.53
C ARG A 107 -43.79 -9.99 11.22
N ASP A 108 -42.97 -10.89 11.75
CA ASP A 108 -43.44 -12.11 12.42
C ASP A 108 -44.16 -11.84 13.77
N ARG A 109 -44.08 -10.62 14.30
CA ARG A 109 -44.72 -10.18 15.56
C ARG A 109 -46.00 -9.36 15.35
N LYS A 110 -46.35 -9.01 14.11
CA LYS A 110 -47.59 -8.31 13.74
C LYS A 110 -48.59 -9.33 13.20
#